data_AF-A0A832VLN3-F1
#
_entry.id   AF-A0A832VLN3-F1
#
_cell.length_a   1.000
_cell.length_b   1.000
_cell.length_c   1.000
_cell.angle_alpha   90.00
_cell.angle_beta   90.00
_cell.angle_gamma   90.00
#
_symmetry.space_group_name_H-M   'P 1'
#
loop_
_entity.id
_entity.type
_entity.pdbx_description
1 polymer ?
#
loop_
_entity_poly.entity_id
_entity_poly.type
_entity_poly.pdbx_seq_one_letter_code
_entity_poly.pdbx_strand_id
1 'polypeptide(L)'
;MGEFFTDDIDSLLKSGHGDAARLSKIRANFEATKLVSIDDRKYVEGLLLRYSQPTEKKPEKSVDKPKRITPPPPTPISQPLIEVRPQIRQEQKVAKLQSKTKFRNIAIAVCITIAAVVAVSMFSMNQGMNFSGISLTKNLEVDSTSYVNGDIVSISGKTKSATQTVNLTISNPAGAEVFSDSITVKPNGSFSTLIIAGGQGWEEYGKYTIT
;
A
#
# COMPACT_ATOMS: atom_id res chain seq x y z
N MET A 1 4.06 26.36 -9.68
CA MET A 1 3.63 25.00 -10.12
C MET A 1 2.28 24.96 -10.82
N GLY A 2 1.58 26.07 -11.07
CA GLY A 2 0.27 26.05 -11.75
C GLY A 2 0.25 26.52 -13.21
N GLU A 3 1.34 27.09 -13.72
CA GLU A 3 1.40 27.69 -15.07
C GLU A 3 1.52 26.63 -16.17
N PHE A 4 2.32 25.59 -15.93
CA PHE A 4 2.53 24.48 -16.87
C PHE A 4 1.24 23.72 -17.24
N PHE A 5 0.28 23.62 -16.32
CA PHE A 5 -0.95 22.86 -16.59
C PHE A 5 -1.89 23.56 -17.59
N THR A 6 -1.96 24.89 -17.58
CA THR A 6 -2.75 25.66 -18.55
C THR A 6 -2.08 25.69 -19.92
N ASP A 7 -0.76 25.77 -19.97
CA ASP A 7 0.02 25.75 -21.22
C ASP A 7 -0.11 24.42 -21.98
N ASP A 8 -0.14 23.31 -21.23
CA ASP A 8 -0.37 21.97 -21.76
C ASP A 8 -1.76 21.85 -22.39
N ILE A 9 -2.80 22.38 -21.72
CA ILE A 9 -4.16 22.40 -22.25
C ILE A 9 -4.25 23.28 -23.49
N ASP A 10 -3.61 24.44 -23.49
CA ASP A 10 -3.59 25.36 -24.63
C ASP A 10 -2.86 24.74 -25.83
N SER A 11 -1.80 23.97 -25.59
CA SER A 11 -1.10 23.21 -26.62
C SER A 11 -1.97 22.10 -27.22
N LEU A 12 -2.77 21.41 -26.40
CA LEU A 12 -3.74 20.40 -26.86
C LEU A 12 -4.89 21.03 -27.65
N LEU A 13 -5.42 22.17 -27.19
CA LEU A 13 -6.45 22.93 -27.90
C LEU A 13 -5.95 23.43 -29.25
N LYS A 14 -4.71 23.95 -29.29
CA LYS A 14 -4.08 24.45 -30.51
C LYS A 14 -3.76 23.34 -31.51
N SER A 15 -3.34 22.17 -31.03
CA SER A 15 -3.10 20.99 -31.87
C SER A 15 -4.37 20.25 -32.29
N GLY A 16 -5.53 20.62 -31.72
CA GLY A 16 -6.82 20.00 -32.02
C GLY A 16 -6.93 18.56 -31.49
N HIS A 17 -6.18 18.24 -30.43
CA HIS A 17 -6.16 16.89 -29.85
C HIS A 17 -7.04 16.81 -28.61
N GLY A 18 -8.02 15.90 -28.65
CA GLY A 18 -8.98 15.69 -27.57
C GLY A 18 -10.30 16.45 -27.80
N ASP A 19 -11.10 16.52 -26.73
CA ASP A 19 -12.38 17.22 -26.70
C ASP A 19 -12.16 18.66 -26.23
N ALA A 20 -12.28 19.60 -27.17
CA ALA A 20 -12.05 21.00 -26.92
C ALA A 20 -13.01 21.60 -25.88
N ALA A 21 -14.27 21.14 -25.84
CA ALA A 21 -15.25 21.63 -24.87
C ALA A 21 -14.88 21.17 -23.46
N ARG A 22 -14.44 19.92 -23.34
CA ARG A 22 -13.96 19.37 -22.06
C ARG A 22 -12.67 20.06 -21.60
N LEU A 23 -11.69 20.22 -22.48
CA LEU A 23 -10.42 20.89 -22.18
C LEU A 23 -10.63 22.35 -21.74
N SER A 24 -11.51 23.09 -22.42
CA SER A 24 -11.87 24.47 -22.03
C SER A 24 -12.53 24.54 -20.65
N LYS A 25 -13.43 23.60 -20.34
CA LYS A 25 -14.08 23.51 -19.02
C LYS A 25 -13.07 23.20 -17.91
N ILE A 26 -12.14 22.28 -18.16
CA ILE A 26 -11.07 21.93 -17.22
C ILE A 26 -10.19 23.15 -16.95
N ARG A 27 -9.77 23.87 -18.00
CA ARG A 27 -8.98 25.09 -17.89
C ARG A 27 -9.70 26.16 -17.06
N ALA A 28 -10.97 26.46 -17.38
CA ALA A 28 -11.74 27.48 -16.66
C ALA A 28 -11.91 27.13 -15.17
N ASN A 29 -12.16 25.86 -14.85
CA ASN A 29 -12.27 25.41 -13.47
C ASN A 29 -10.94 25.51 -12.72
N PHE A 30 -9.84 25.16 -13.38
CA PHE A 30 -8.50 25.30 -12.81
C PHE A 30 -8.08 26.76 -12.63
N GLU A 31 -8.42 27.66 -13.55
CA GLU A 31 -8.14 29.09 -13.40
C GLU A 31 -8.88 29.69 -12.19
N ALA A 32 -10.14 29.29 -11.98
CA ALA A 32 -10.97 29.77 -10.88
C ALA A 32 -10.58 29.21 -9.51
N THR A 33 -10.26 27.91 -9.44
CA THR A 33 -10.09 27.21 -8.15
C THR A 33 -8.65 26.78 -7.87
N LYS A 34 -7.78 26.81 -8.88
CA LYS A 34 -6.43 26.18 -8.88
C LYS A 34 -6.46 24.68 -8.53
N LEU A 35 -7.61 24.04 -8.67
CA LEU A 35 -7.83 22.62 -8.44
C LEU A 35 -8.35 21.93 -9.71
N VAL A 36 -7.99 20.66 -9.86
CA VAL A 36 -8.39 19.81 -10.97
C VAL A 36 -8.81 18.46 -10.43
N SER A 37 -9.91 17.91 -10.97
CA SER A 37 -10.35 16.56 -10.65
C SER A 37 -9.33 15.53 -11.15
N ILE A 38 -9.19 14.41 -10.43
CA ILE A 38 -8.31 13.31 -10.82
C ILE A 38 -8.64 12.79 -12.22
N ASP A 39 -9.93 12.70 -12.56
CA ASP A 39 -10.36 12.24 -13.89
C ASP A 39 -9.96 13.20 -15.01
N ASP A 40 -10.01 14.50 -14.73
CA ASP A 40 -9.66 15.54 -15.69
C ASP A 40 -8.15 15.64 -15.86
N ARG A 41 -7.38 15.49 -14.78
CA ARG A 41 -5.91 15.37 -14.86
C ARG A 41 -5.50 14.17 -15.70
N LYS A 42 -6.06 12.98 -15.43
CA LYS A 42 -5.78 11.76 -16.19
C LYS A 42 -6.14 11.91 -17.67
N TYR A 43 -7.24 12.61 -17.95
CA TYR A 43 -7.66 12.89 -19.31
C TYR A 43 -6.63 13.75 -20.06
N VAL A 44 -6.19 14.86 -19.46
CA VAL A 44 -5.17 15.75 -20.04
C VAL A 44 -3.83 15.03 -20.19
N GLU A 45 -3.34 14.36 -19.14
CA GLU A 45 -2.08 13.60 -19.18
C GLU A 45 -2.10 12.50 -20.25
N GLY A 46 -3.22 11.81 -20.42
CA GLY A 46 -3.37 10.79 -21.47
C GLY A 46 -3.28 11.36 -22.89
N LEU A 47 -3.77 12.59 -23.09
CA LEU A 47 -3.63 13.30 -24.36
C LEU A 47 -2.19 13.76 -24.58
N LEU A 48 -1.54 14.31 -23.56
CA LEU A 48 -0.13 14.73 -23.63
C LEU A 48 0.79 13.54 -23.94
N LEU A 49 0.59 12.40 -23.28
CA LEU A 49 1.39 11.20 -23.54
C LEU A 49 1.26 10.71 -24.99
N ARG A 50 0.05 10.85 -25.55
CA ARG A 50 -0.28 10.36 -26.89
C ARG A 50 0.17 11.32 -28.00
N TYR A 51 0.12 12.62 -27.75
CA TYR A 51 0.24 13.63 -28.80
C TYR A 51 1.33 14.69 -28.56
N SER A 52 1.85 14.83 -27.35
CA SER A 52 2.79 15.91 -26.97
C SER A 52 4.22 15.43 -26.71
N GLN A 53 4.66 14.30 -27.30
CA GLN A 53 6.05 13.85 -27.17
C GLN A 53 7.02 14.86 -27.82
N PRO A 54 7.98 15.42 -27.07
CA PRO A 54 9.12 16.11 -27.66
C PRO A 54 10.04 15.08 -28.32
N THR A 55 10.39 15.33 -29.58
CA THR A 55 11.53 14.73 -30.26
C THR A 55 12.79 14.80 -29.39
N GLU A 56 13.25 13.68 -28.85
CA GLU A 56 14.68 13.44 -28.61
C GLU A 56 15.03 11.93 -28.58
N LYS A 57 15.61 11.48 -29.69
CA LYS A 57 16.60 10.40 -29.88
C LYS A 57 16.29 8.98 -29.39
N LYS A 58 15.81 8.20 -30.37
CA LYS A 58 16.06 6.77 -30.62
C LYS A 58 17.44 6.30 -30.10
N PRO A 59 17.50 5.18 -29.39
CA PRO A 59 18.35 4.09 -29.86
C PRO A 59 17.51 2.86 -30.19
N GLU A 60 17.72 2.44 -31.43
CA GLU A 60 17.22 1.25 -32.08
C GLU A 60 17.75 0.01 -31.37
N LYS A 61 16.86 -0.81 -30.80
CA LYS A 61 17.07 -2.26 -30.73
C LYS A 61 15.80 -2.99 -31.13
N SER A 62 15.94 -3.65 -32.26
CA SER A 62 15.02 -4.50 -32.98
C SER A 62 14.39 -5.57 -32.09
N VAL A 63 13.07 -5.67 -32.10
CA VAL A 63 12.40 -6.97 -31.97
C VAL A 63 11.31 -7.03 -33.03
N ASP A 64 11.58 -7.87 -34.01
CA ASP A 64 10.71 -8.30 -35.09
C ASP A 64 9.37 -8.82 -34.52
N LYS A 65 8.24 -8.23 -34.93
CA LYS A 65 6.90 -8.81 -34.74
C LYS A 65 6.04 -8.56 -35.99
N PRO A 66 5.50 -9.63 -36.60
CA PRO A 66 4.80 -9.55 -37.88
C PRO A 66 3.43 -8.86 -37.81
N LYS A 67 3.00 -8.35 -38.97
CA LYS A 67 1.75 -7.62 -39.24
C LYS A 67 0.49 -8.29 -38.67
N ARG A 68 -0.21 -7.50 -37.86
CA ARG A 68 -1.67 -7.34 -37.68
C ARG A 68 -2.60 -8.23 -38.55
N ILE A 69 -3.40 -9.06 -37.88
CA ILE A 69 -4.82 -9.28 -38.23
C ILE A 69 -5.62 -8.87 -37.00
N THR A 70 -6.48 -7.86 -37.14
CA THR A 70 -7.42 -7.40 -36.11
C THR A 70 -8.61 -8.34 -36.00
N PRO A 71 -8.97 -8.86 -34.82
CA PRO A 71 -10.37 -9.19 -34.56
C PRO A 71 -11.17 -7.88 -34.34
N PRO A 72 -12.44 -7.82 -34.75
CA PRO A 72 -13.30 -6.66 -34.55
C PRO A 72 -13.51 -6.34 -33.05
N PRO A 73 -13.88 -5.09 -32.71
CA PRO A 73 -14.18 -4.69 -31.34
C PRO A 73 -15.25 -5.59 -30.71
N PRO A 74 -15.11 -6.02 -29.44
CA PRO A 74 -16.19 -6.68 -28.73
C PRO A 74 -17.36 -5.70 -28.58
N THR A 75 -18.54 -6.13 -29.00
CA THR A 75 -19.84 -5.48 -28.78
C THR A 75 -20.01 -5.10 -27.30
N PRO A 76 -20.63 -3.95 -26.97
CA PRO A 76 -20.96 -3.62 -25.58
C PRO A 76 -21.85 -4.72 -24.99
N ILE A 77 -21.32 -5.47 -24.03
CA ILE A 77 -22.15 -6.36 -23.20
C ILE A 77 -22.91 -5.44 -22.25
N SER A 78 -24.19 -5.25 -22.51
CA SER A 78 -25.15 -4.71 -21.55
C SER A 78 -25.06 -5.56 -20.27
N GLN A 79 -24.44 -5.01 -19.23
CA GLN A 79 -24.50 -5.60 -17.90
C GLN A 79 -25.95 -5.51 -17.42
N PRO A 80 -26.57 -6.59 -16.90
CA PRO A 80 -27.83 -6.44 -16.20
C PRO A 80 -27.59 -5.54 -14.98
N LEU A 81 -28.37 -4.47 -14.90
CA LEU A 81 -28.52 -3.62 -13.72
C LEU A 81 -28.80 -4.52 -12.51
N ILE A 82 -27.79 -4.79 -11.68
CA ILE A 82 -28.05 -5.31 -10.34
C ILE A 82 -28.56 -4.12 -9.54
N GLU A 83 -29.89 -4.03 -9.47
CA GLU A 83 -30.61 -3.18 -8.55
C GLU A 83 -30.23 -3.60 -7.13
N VAL A 84 -29.42 -2.76 -6.47
CA VAL A 84 -29.07 -2.92 -5.06
C VAL A 84 -30.32 -2.66 -4.23
N ARG A 85 -31.09 -3.72 -3.98
CA ARG A 85 -32.14 -3.74 -2.96
C ARG A 85 -31.44 -3.71 -1.58
N PRO A 86 -31.71 -2.74 -0.69
CA PRO A 86 -31.16 -2.76 0.65
C PRO A 86 -31.76 -3.94 1.43
N GLN A 87 -30.95 -4.97 1.67
CA GLN A 87 -31.29 -6.04 2.61
C GLN A 87 -30.85 -5.58 4.01
N ILE A 88 -31.82 -5.05 4.76
CA ILE A 88 -31.71 -4.92 6.22
C ILE A 88 -31.57 -6.34 6.77
N ARG A 89 -30.33 -6.77 7.06
CA ARG A 89 -30.10 -8.03 7.79
C ARG A 89 -30.20 -7.76 9.29
N GLN A 90 -31.31 -8.26 9.82
CA GLN A 90 -31.72 -8.27 11.21
C GLN A 90 -30.62 -8.75 12.16
N GLU A 91 -30.58 -8.12 13.33
CA GLU A 91 -29.78 -8.47 14.51
C GLU A 91 -29.90 -9.97 14.83
N GLN A 92 -28.81 -10.71 14.69
CA GLN A 92 -28.71 -12.03 15.32
C GLN A 92 -28.20 -11.86 16.75
N LYS A 93 -29.18 -11.89 17.65
CA LYS A 93 -29.14 -12.00 19.10
C LYS A 93 -27.86 -12.63 19.65
N VAL A 94 -27.20 -11.87 20.51
CA VAL A 94 -26.10 -12.25 21.41
C VAL A 94 -26.46 -13.52 22.18
N ALA A 95 -25.80 -14.64 21.88
CA ALA A 95 -25.86 -15.83 22.72
C ALA A 95 -24.94 -15.59 23.94
N LYS A 96 -25.56 -15.27 25.08
CA LYS A 96 -24.93 -15.25 26.39
C LYS A 96 -24.41 -16.66 26.71
N LEU A 97 -23.10 -16.90 26.60
CA LEU A 97 -22.51 -18.09 27.20
C LEU A 97 -22.24 -17.78 28.67
N GLN A 98 -23.19 -18.18 29.50
CA GLN A 98 -23.15 -18.04 30.96
C GLN A 98 -22.02 -18.90 31.54
N SER A 99 -21.16 -18.24 32.30
CA SER A 99 -20.27 -18.87 33.27
C SER A 99 -21.08 -19.80 34.19
N LYS A 100 -20.73 -21.08 34.24
CA LYS A 100 -21.06 -21.95 35.37
C LYS A 100 -19.84 -22.79 35.73
N THR A 101 -19.05 -22.22 36.65
CA THR A 101 -18.15 -22.93 37.54
C THR A 101 -18.83 -24.14 38.16
N LYS A 102 -18.25 -25.33 37.97
CA LYS A 102 -18.41 -26.47 38.87
C LYS A 102 -17.04 -27.09 39.09
N PHE A 103 -16.40 -26.69 40.19
CA PHE A 103 -15.22 -27.36 40.74
C PHE A 103 -15.59 -28.77 41.16
N ARG A 104 -14.86 -29.78 40.68
CA ARG A 104 -14.73 -31.09 41.31
C ARG A 104 -13.48 -31.80 40.77
N ASN A 105 -12.49 -31.90 41.65
CA ASN A 105 -11.50 -32.97 41.75
C ASN A 105 -10.45 -33.07 40.62
N ILE A 106 -9.39 -32.25 40.72
CA ILE A 106 -8.08 -32.59 40.15
C ILE A 106 -7.12 -32.72 41.35
N ALA A 107 -6.81 -33.97 41.70
CA ALA A 107 -5.77 -34.29 42.66
C ALA A 107 -4.42 -33.82 42.11
N ILE A 108 -3.78 -32.87 42.79
CA ILE A 108 -2.44 -32.39 42.46
C ILE A 108 -1.46 -33.39 43.10
N ALA A 109 -0.95 -34.33 42.30
CA ALA A 109 0.19 -35.14 42.70
C ALA A 109 1.48 -34.37 42.39
N VAL A 110 2.09 -33.80 43.41
CA VAL A 110 3.44 -33.22 43.37
C VAL A 110 4.45 -34.36 43.46
N CYS A 111 5.16 -34.65 42.37
CA CYS A 111 6.42 -35.38 42.36
C CYS A 111 7.22 -34.92 41.13
N ILE A 112 8.13 -33.96 41.28
CA ILE A 112 9.20 -33.74 40.31
C ILE A 112 10.51 -33.99 41.03
N THR A 113 11.09 -35.13 40.66
CA THR A 113 12.41 -35.61 41.02
C THR A 113 13.48 -34.76 40.35
N ILE A 114 14.49 -34.39 41.14
CA ILE A 114 15.73 -33.79 40.67
C ILE A 114 16.55 -34.88 39.99
N ALA A 115 16.88 -34.73 38.70
CA ALA A 115 17.90 -35.54 38.06
C ALA A 115 18.60 -34.78 36.90
N ALA A 116 19.80 -34.31 37.24
CA ALA A 116 21.05 -34.34 36.47
C ALA A 116 21.08 -33.95 34.97
N VAL A 117 21.86 -32.90 34.74
CA VAL A 117 22.56 -32.49 33.52
C VAL A 117 23.26 -33.66 32.82
N VAL A 118 23.06 -33.81 31.50
CA VAL A 118 24.09 -34.26 30.55
C VAL A 118 23.91 -33.52 29.23
N ALA A 119 24.91 -32.70 28.88
CA ALA A 119 25.12 -32.19 27.54
C ALA A 119 25.70 -33.31 26.67
N VAL A 120 25.01 -33.71 25.60
CA VAL A 120 25.56 -34.08 24.28
C VAL A 120 24.38 -34.18 23.31
N SER A 121 24.35 -33.35 22.27
CA SER A 121 24.03 -33.81 20.91
C SER A 121 24.23 -32.70 19.89
N MET A 122 25.20 -32.95 19.01
CA MET A 122 25.24 -32.38 17.68
C MET A 122 23.98 -32.84 16.91
N PHE A 123 23.23 -31.90 16.35
CA PHE A 123 22.31 -32.16 15.24
C PHE A 123 22.51 -31.09 14.18
N SER A 124 23.17 -31.49 13.10
CA SER A 124 23.16 -30.77 11.83
C SER A 124 21.87 -31.07 11.07
N MET A 125 21.40 -30.04 10.35
CA MET A 125 20.54 -30.11 9.17
C MET A 125 19.12 -30.64 9.37
N ASN A 126 18.26 -29.74 9.86
CA ASN A 126 17.13 -29.30 9.04
C ASN A 126 16.76 -27.87 9.47
N GLN A 127 17.34 -26.85 8.82
CA GLN A 127 16.81 -25.50 8.92
C GLN A 127 15.50 -25.46 8.12
N GLY A 128 14.44 -26.04 8.70
CA GLY A 128 13.12 -25.52 8.48
C GLY A 128 13.17 -24.03 8.85
N MET A 129 12.69 -23.18 7.94
CA MET A 129 12.49 -21.75 8.18
C MET A 129 11.73 -21.57 9.49
N ASN A 130 12.46 -21.37 10.57
CA ASN A 130 11.92 -20.87 11.81
C ASN A 130 11.95 -19.36 11.67
N PHE A 131 10.78 -18.78 11.41
CA PHE A 131 10.56 -17.34 11.50
C PHE A 131 10.65 -16.90 12.97
N SER A 132 11.86 -16.95 13.54
CA SER A 132 12.16 -16.29 14.80
C SER A 132 12.50 -14.84 14.50
N GLY A 133 11.49 -13.98 14.60
CA GLY A 133 11.72 -12.55 14.41
C GLY A 133 10.46 -11.71 14.25
N ILE A 134 9.37 -12.06 14.91
CA ILE A 134 8.34 -11.09 15.25
C ILE A 134 8.15 -11.15 16.76
N SER A 135 9.06 -10.53 17.50
CA SER A 135 8.72 -10.04 18.83
C SER A 135 7.84 -8.82 18.62
N LEU A 136 6.55 -9.05 18.36
CA LEU A 136 5.50 -8.05 18.44
C LEU A 136 5.45 -7.58 19.89
N THR A 137 6.33 -6.64 20.25
CA THR A 137 5.90 -5.59 21.16
C THR A 137 4.72 -4.94 20.44
N LYS A 138 3.51 -5.28 20.91
CA LYS A 138 2.18 -5.05 20.32
C LYS A 138 1.85 -3.55 20.21
N ASN A 139 2.68 -2.80 19.48
CA ASN A 139 2.65 -1.34 19.38
C ASN A 139 2.94 -0.83 17.96
N LEU A 140 3.40 -1.68 17.02
CA LEU A 140 3.68 -1.33 15.62
C LEU A 140 3.09 -2.39 14.68
N GLU A 141 2.39 -1.96 13.64
CA GLU A 141 1.66 -2.77 12.67
C GLU A 141 1.91 -2.26 11.26
N VAL A 142 1.98 -3.19 10.30
CA VAL A 142 2.05 -2.93 8.86
C VAL A 142 0.96 -3.70 8.13
N ASP A 143 0.51 -3.21 6.99
CA ASP A 143 -0.61 -3.79 6.24
C ASP A 143 -0.26 -5.05 5.43
N SER A 144 1.01 -5.21 5.04
CA SER A 144 1.54 -6.39 4.36
C SER A 144 2.93 -6.78 4.87
N THR A 145 3.31 -8.05 4.61
CA THR A 145 4.64 -8.59 4.91
C THR A 145 5.60 -8.52 3.71
N SER A 146 5.11 -8.12 2.53
CA SER A 146 5.91 -7.95 1.32
C SER A 146 5.36 -6.83 0.45
N TYR A 147 6.26 -6.11 -0.22
CA TYR A 147 5.96 -4.99 -1.11
C TYR A 147 6.82 -5.09 -2.37
N VAL A 148 6.29 -4.59 -3.48
CA VAL A 148 7.04 -4.35 -4.72
C VAL A 148 7.29 -2.85 -4.91
N ASN A 149 8.23 -2.51 -5.79
CA ASN A 149 8.58 -1.13 -6.05
C ASN A 149 7.34 -0.32 -6.48
N GLY A 150 7.07 0.77 -5.74
CA GLY A 150 5.95 1.67 -5.97
C GLY A 150 4.69 1.34 -5.15
N ASP A 151 4.69 0.26 -4.37
CA ASP A 151 3.60 -0.02 -3.43
C ASP A 151 3.53 1.04 -2.33
N ILE A 152 2.33 1.20 -1.75
CA ILE A 152 2.13 2.02 -0.55
C ILE A 152 2.22 1.09 0.67
N VAL A 153 3.12 1.41 1.59
CA VAL A 153 3.23 0.74 2.89
C VAL A 153 2.46 1.57 3.91
N SER A 154 1.50 0.95 4.60
CA SER A 154 0.75 1.56 5.67
C SER A 154 1.29 1.10 7.03
N ILE A 155 1.88 2.04 7.77
CA ILE A 155 2.49 1.78 9.08
C ILE A 155 1.64 2.45 10.14
N SER A 156 1.28 1.72 11.20
CA SER A 156 0.51 2.26 12.31
C SER A 156 0.96 1.71 13.66
N GLY A 157 0.61 2.41 14.73
CA GLY A 157 1.01 1.97 16.06
C GLY A 157 0.32 2.71 17.19
N LYS A 158 0.63 2.27 18.41
CA LYS A 158 0.16 2.89 19.65
C LYS A 158 1.30 3.08 20.63
N THR A 159 1.32 4.23 21.27
CA THR A 159 2.20 4.56 22.39
C THR A 159 1.37 5.02 23.59
N LYS A 160 1.98 4.94 24.78
CA LYS A 160 1.34 5.38 26.03
C LYS A 160 1.29 6.90 26.17
N SER A 161 2.17 7.61 25.46
CA SER A 161 2.30 9.06 25.57
C SER A 161 1.67 9.77 24.38
N ALA A 162 0.49 10.34 24.60
CA ALA A 162 -0.31 11.01 23.58
C ALA A 162 0.16 12.43 23.20
N THR A 163 1.14 12.97 23.92
CA THR A 163 1.66 14.35 23.74
C THR A 163 3.02 14.38 23.06
N GLN A 164 3.47 13.25 22.50
CA GLN A 164 4.82 13.08 21.97
C GLN A 164 4.81 12.92 20.45
N THR A 165 6.00 13.02 19.86
CA THR A 165 6.30 12.54 18.52
C THR A 165 6.97 11.17 18.62
N VAL A 166 6.75 10.31 17.62
CA VAL A 166 7.52 9.07 17.43
C VAL A 166 8.45 9.25 16.24
N ASN A 167 9.71 8.86 16.39
CA ASN A 167 10.63 8.82 15.26
C ASN A 167 10.53 7.43 14.65
N LEU A 168 10.16 7.38 13.36
CA LEU A 168 10.04 6.17 12.59
C LEU A 168 11.19 6.13 11.58
N THR A 169 11.92 5.03 11.57
CA THR A 169 13.02 4.80 10.63
C THR A 169 12.82 3.50 9.87
N ILE A 170 13.27 3.47 8.61
CA ILE A 170 13.32 2.25 7.82
C ILE A 170 14.71 2.07 7.26
N SER A 171 15.27 0.88 7.46
CA SER A 171 16.56 0.50 6.91
C SER A 171 16.41 -0.60 5.86
N ASN A 172 17.21 -0.50 4.80
CA ASN A 172 17.30 -1.50 3.74
C ASN A 172 18.05 -2.77 4.21
N PRO A 173 18.12 -3.83 3.39
CA PRO A 173 18.82 -5.06 3.72
C PRO A 173 20.32 -4.86 4.04
N ALA A 174 20.98 -3.89 3.41
CA ALA A 174 22.36 -3.49 3.73
C ALA A 174 22.51 -2.70 5.05
N GLY A 175 21.40 -2.34 5.72
CA GLY A 175 21.39 -1.59 6.98
C GLY A 175 21.46 -0.08 6.82
N ALA A 176 21.39 0.44 5.60
CA ALA A 176 21.31 1.88 5.35
C ALA A 176 19.88 2.40 5.59
N GLU A 177 19.75 3.55 6.25
CA GLU A 177 18.46 4.23 6.43
C GLU A 177 17.95 4.79 5.10
N VAL A 178 16.73 4.43 4.73
CA VAL A 178 16.07 4.84 3.48
C VAL A 178 14.87 5.75 3.71
N PHE A 179 14.41 5.82 4.95
CA PHE A 179 13.32 6.67 5.38
C PHE A 179 13.50 7.01 6.86
N SER A 180 13.20 8.26 7.21
CA SER A 180 13.14 8.73 8.58
C SER A 180 12.15 9.87 8.68
N ASP A 181 11.25 9.79 9.66
CA ASP A 181 10.20 10.78 9.88
C ASP A 181 9.81 10.89 11.35
N SER A 182 9.42 12.09 11.78
CA SER A 182 8.92 12.37 13.13
C SER A 182 7.40 12.52 13.08
N ILE A 183 6.69 11.45 13.46
CA ILE A 183 5.24 11.36 13.36
C ILE A 183 4.60 11.89 14.65
N THR A 184 3.64 12.81 14.50
CA THR A 184 2.87 13.32 15.63
C THR A 184 1.89 12.25 16.14
N VAL A 185 1.90 12.00 17.45
CA VAL A 185 0.98 11.07 18.10
C VAL A 185 -0.35 11.76 18.39
N LYS A 186 -1.46 11.06 18.12
CA LYS A 186 -2.80 11.57 18.43
C LYS A 186 -3.07 11.56 19.95
N PRO A 187 -4.05 12.33 20.44
CA PRO A 187 -4.42 12.34 21.86
C PRO A 187 -4.78 10.98 22.48
N ASN A 188 -5.15 9.99 21.66
CA ASN A 188 -5.45 8.62 22.08
C ASN A 188 -4.21 7.69 22.06
N GLY A 189 -3.02 8.24 21.83
CA GLY A 189 -1.76 7.50 21.74
C GLY A 189 -1.50 6.81 20.39
N SER A 190 -2.39 6.92 19.41
CA SER A 190 -2.19 6.27 18.10
C SER A 190 -1.40 7.14 17.13
N PHE A 191 -0.61 6.52 16.26
CA PHE A 191 0.06 7.16 15.13
C PHE A 191 -0.07 6.30 13.87
N SER A 192 0.09 6.92 12.71
CA SER A 192 0.06 6.25 11.41
C SER A 192 0.75 7.07 10.36
N THR A 193 1.43 6.43 9.41
CA THR A 193 2.01 7.06 8.23
C THR A 193 1.86 6.17 7.00
N LEU A 194 1.93 6.77 5.82
CA LEU A 194 1.94 6.10 4.53
C LEU A 194 3.23 6.45 3.82
N ILE A 195 3.93 5.45 3.30
CA ILE A 195 5.16 5.64 2.53
C ILE A 195 5.08 4.88 1.22
N ILE A 196 5.85 5.31 0.23
CA ILE A 196 6.00 4.58 -1.04
C ILE A 196 7.24 3.71 -0.91
N ALA A 197 7.11 2.40 -1.18
CA ALA A 197 8.23 1.47 -1.25
C ALA A 197 9.01 1.68 -2.56
N GLY A 198 9.66 2.83 -2.70
CA GLY A 198 10.36 3.21 -3.92
C GLY A 198 11.12 4.52 -3.77
N GLY A 199 12.13 4.70 -4.63
CA GLY A 199 13.07 5.81 -4.57
C GLY A 199 14.46 5.34 -4.14
N GLN A 200 15.32 6.30 -3.80
CA GLN A 200 16.70 6.03 -3.40
C GLN A 200 16.74 5.15 -2.15
N GLY A 201 17.51 4.06 -2.19
CA GLY A 201 17.67 3.11 -1.08
C GLY A 201 16.73 1.90 -1.13
N TRP A 202 15.69 1.92 -1.99
CA TRP A 202 14.70 0.85 -2.15
C TRP A 202 15.05 -0.15 -3.26
N GLU A 203 16.24 -0.04 -3.86
CA GLU A 203 16.65 -0.83 -5.02
C GLU A 203 17.01 -2.27 -4.65
N GLU A 204 17.31 -2.52 -3.38
CA GLU A 204 17.70 -3.83 -2.88
C GLU A 204 16.48 -4.70 -2.56
N TYR A 205 16.44 -5.89 -3.14
CA TYR A 205 15.53 -6.93 -2.71
C TYR A 205 15.98 -7.47 -1.35
N GLY A 206 15.03 -7.66 -0.43
CA GLY A 206 15.31 -8.32 0.84
C GLY A 206 14.43 -7.82 1.98
N LYS A 207 14.92 -8.04 3.20
CA LYS A 207 14.20 -7.66 4.41
C LYS A 207 14.53 -6.22 4.80
N TYR A 208 13.51 -5.37 4.79
CA TYR A 208 13.57 -4.03 5.36
C TYR A 208 13.20 -4.10 6.85
N THR A 209 13.79 -3.22 7.64
CA THR A 209 13.56 -3.15 9.09
C THR A 209 12.94 -1.81 9.44
N ILE A 210 11.87 -1.83 10.23
CA ILE A 210 11.17 -0.65 10.72
C ILE A 210 11.45 -0.52 12.22
N THR A 211 11.87 0.66 12.68
CA THR A 211 12.15 0.97 14.09
C THR A 211 11.46 2.25 14.52
#